data_AF-A0A358HXI3-F1
#
_entry.id   AF-A0A358HXI3-F1
#
_cell.length_a   1.000
_cell.length_b   1.000
_cell.length_c   1.000
_cell.angle_alpha   90.00
_cell.angle_beta   90.00
_cell.angle_gamma   90.00
#
_symmetry.space_group_name_H-M   'P 1'
#
loop_
_entity.id
_entity.type
_entity.pdbx_description
1 polymer ?
#
loop_
_entity_poly.entity_id
_entity_poly.type
_entity_poly.pdbx_seq_one_letter_code
_entity_poly.pdbx_strand_id
1 'polypeptide(L)'
;MIEAIRTNLLGAQRALGRGLIIAVFGAMSFVMVAPSPAVAETQEQAALGNPDLGDALSVSLPEPLSERDAELYEQIFAVQEQGRWKDADRLISRLNDDVLMGHVMAQRYLHPTAYRSRYKELKDWLAKYTDLPQAPRIYKLALTRRGSATYPKKPVGGYVSGAGYDYEDIRPYYHKSTKSLSSKQRSRLSTLKRRIRHRIGSGWPTGALQVLESQEAKRLFDAYEQDQARTAIASGYYYFGKPDLALKFAGEAAKRSGKYLPQAHWTAGLTAWRLGKMDTSHQHFVALSTNEYASSWTRTAGAFWAARIDLAAGRFEEADTMLNRAAEYPRSFYGLLAMRALGRDDVFDWDSLELDENRANKLKLDPHGRRALALLQIDQRDEAERELRKAAASDDDALRRAVLSLTDTANFASLTMRLGSYIAQKTGEVIVNALYPVPPWAPEGGYEVDRALIYAFMRQESGFNTDARSHAGARGLMQLMPATASYIGNTRYRGAKRAELYQPEINLSLGQKYVDHLLEQNGVDNGVLQLMAAYNGGIGNLGRWQKALKDNVDPLYFIESIPSRETRLFVERVMANFWMYRSRFGQEAPSLDLLAAGSWPTYQPQDSAPQRGLTAER
;
A
#
# COMPACT_ATOMS: atom_id res chain seq x y z
N MET A 1 -14.41 23.57 -27.58
CA MET A 1 -14.78 22.24 -27.05
C MET A 1 -14.75 22.21 -25.51
N ILE A 2 -13.72 22.77 -24.86
CA ILE A 2 -13.76 23.10 -23.41
C ILE A 2 -14.86 24.14 -23.12
N GLU A 3 -15.09 25.10 -24.03
CA GLU A 3 -16.24 26.01 -23.99
C GLU A 3 -17.61 25.32 -23.98
N ALA A 4 -17.76 24.18 -24.69
CA ALA A 4 -19.04 23.49 -24.87
C ALA A 4 -19.49 22.73 -23.61
N ILE A 5 -18.51 22.28 -22.81
CA ILE A 5 -18.75 21.70 -21.48
C ILE A 5 -19.15 22.80 -20.50
N ARG A 6 -18.55 24.01 -20.61
CA ARG A 6 -18.90 25.18 -19.80
C ARG A 6 -20.31 25.72 -20.12
N THR A 7 -20.69 25.80 -21.40
CA THR A 7 -22.01 26.33 -21.80
C THR A 7 -23.17 25.40 -21.47
N ASN A 8 -22.98 24.07 -21.51
CA ASN A 8 -24.04 23.14 -21.13
C ASN A 8 -24.26 23.07 -19.60
N LEU A 9 -23.22 23.24 -18.78
CA LEU A 9 -23.34 23.33 -17.32
C LEU A 9 -23.98 24.66 -16.86
N LEU A 10 -23.65 25.78 -17.49
CA LEU A 10 -24.29 27.08 -17.23
C LEU A 10 -25.73 27.14 -17.76
N GLY A 11 -26.05 26.40 -18.83
CA GLY A 11 -27.41 26.25 -19.36
C GLY A 11 -28.35 25.49 -18.42
N ALA A 12 -27.86 24.43 -17.78
CA ALA A 12 -28.62 23.64 -16.81
C ALA A 12 -28.93 24.42 -15.51
N GLN A 13 -27.99 25.23 -15.03
CA GLN A 13 -28.22 26.11 -13.86
C GLN A 13 -29.22 27.25 -14.14
N ARG A 14 -29.33 27.72 -15.39
CA ARG A 14 -30.31 28.77 -15.76
C ARG A 14 -31.71 28.22 -16.04
N ALA A 15 -31.84 26.94 -16.39
CA ALA A 15 -33.13 26.27 -16.59
C ALA A 15 -33.85 25.94 -15.27
N LEU A 16 -33.11 25.79 -14.16
CA LEU A 16 -33.66 25.56 -12.82
C LEU A 16 -34.07 26.85 -12.07
N GLY A 17 -33.80 28.03 -12.65
CA GLY A 17 -34.04 29.34 -12.01
C GLY A 17 -35.35 30.04 -12.37
N ARG A 18 -36.24 29.43 -13.16
CA ARG A 18 -37.53 30.05 -13.56
C ARG A 18 -38.64 29.01 -13.64
N GLY A 19 -39.17 28.64 -12.49
CA GLY A 19 -40.40 27.86 -12.35
C GLY A 19 -41.19 28.37 -11.15
N LEU A 20 -42.07 29.33 -11.40
CA LEU A 20 -43.07 29.79 -10.46
C LEU A 20 -44.06 28.65 -10.20
N ILE A 21 -44.05 28.03 -9.02
CA ILE A 21 -45.18 27.23 -8.53
C ILE A 21 -45.56 27.73 -7.14
N ILE A 22 -46.76 28.31 -7.10
CA ILE A 22 -47.52 28.67 -5.91
C ILE A 22 -48.08 27.39 -5.29
N ALA A 23 -47.83 27.15 -4.01
CA ALA A 23 -48.68 26.31 -3.15
C ALA A 23 -48.50 26.65 -1.65
N VAL A 24 -49.30 27.62 -1.21
CA VAL A 24 -50.04 27.73 0.05
C VAL A 24 -49.54 27.02 1.33
N PHE A 25 -49.20 27.87 2.31
CA PHE A 25 -49.41 27.81 3.77
C PHE A 25 -49.62 26.47 4.50
N GLY A 26 -48.70 26.21 5.44
CA GLY A 26 -48.93 25.44 6.66
C GLY A 26 -48.01 25.95 7.77
N ALA A 27 -48.54 26.81 8.63
CA ALA A 27 -47.85 27.35 9.80
C ALA A 27 -47.78 26.30 10.91
N MET A 28 -46.64 26.18 11.61
CA MET A 28 -46.60 25.92 13.06
C MET A 28 -45.20 26.12 13.67
N SER A 29 -45.14 27.13 14.54
CA SER A 29 -44.48 27.14 15.85
C SER A 29 -42.95 27.01 15.96
N PHE A 30 -42.32 28.18 16.11
CA PHE A 30 -41.08 28.38 16.84
C PHE A 30 -41.24 27.98 18.32
N VAL A 31 -40.38 27.10 18.82
CA VAL A 31 -40.06 27.00 20.25
C VAL A 31 -38.62 27.46 20.44
N MET A 32 -38.46 28.61 21.09
CA MET A 32 -37.18 29.05 21.65
C MET A 32 -36.82 28.16 22.84
N VAL A 33 -35.59 27.66 22.88
CA VAL A 33 -34.95 27.20 24.12
C VAL A 33 -33.69 28.04 24.34
N ALA A 34 -33.65 28.69 25.50
CA ALA A 34 -32.58 29.58 25.96
C ALA A 34 -31.30 28.79 26.34
N PRO A 35 -30.11 29.43 26.38
CA PRO A 35 -28.87 28.77 26.72
C PRO A 35 -28.73 28.60 28.25
N SER A 36 -28.07 27.53 28.69
CA SER A 36 -27.58 27.37 30.06
C SER A 36 -26.09 27.01 30.06
N PRO A 37 -25.35 27.37 31.12
CA PRO A 37 -23.96 27.78 31.01
C PRO A 37 -22.96 26.63 31.05
N ALA A 38 -21.81 26.89 30.43
CA ALA A 38 -20.61 26.07 30.48
C ALA A 38 -20.12 25.83 31.91
N VAL A 39 -19.77 24.58 32.19
CA VAL A 39 -18.85 24.21 33.26
C VAL A 39 -17.55 23.80 32.58
N ALA A 40 -16.48 24.51 32.90
CA ALA A 40 -15.14 24.21 32.45
C ALA A 40 -14.60 23.01 33.23
N GLU A 41 -14.22 21.95 32.51
CA GLU A 41 -13.38 20.88 33.04
C GLU A 41 -12.07 20.81 32.25
N THR A 42 -11.02 20.69 33.04
CA THR A 42 -9.59 20.67 32.76
C THR A 42 -9.18 19.71 31.66
N GLN A 43 -8.40 20.21 30.70
CA GLN A 43 -7.75 19.41 29.65
C GLN A 43 -6.65 18.54 30.24
N GLU A 44 -6.88 17.22 30.23
CA GLU A 44 -5.82 16.22 30.30
C GLU A 44 -5.81 15.49 28.94
N GLN A 45 -4.67 15.51 28.26
CA GLN A 45 -4.48 14.92 26.94
C GLN A 45 -4.58 13.39 27.03
N ALA A 46 -5.76 12.84 26.76
CA ALA A 46 -5.97 11.41 26.56
C ALA A 46 -6.02 11.07 25.06
N ALA A 47 -5.32 9.99 24.71
CA ALA A 47 -5.28 9.42 23.36
C ALA A 47 -6.70 9.19 22.81
N LEU A 48 -6.98 9.74 21.64
CA LEU A 48 -8.25 9.56 20.93
C LEU A 48 -8.36 8.12 20.39
N GLY A 49 -8.86 7.21 21.23
CA GLY A 49 -9.64 6.06 20.80
C GLY A 49 -11.08 6.51 20.51
N ASN A 50 -11.73 5.88 19.53
CA ASN A 50 -13.14 6.13 19.18
C ASN A 50 -14.05 6.02 20.42
N PRO A 51 -14.86 7.05 20.76
CA PRO A 51 -15.85 6.95 21.82
C PRO A 51 -17.22 6.64 21.21
N ASP A 52 -17.44 5.42 20.73
CA ASP A 52 -18.79 4.84 20.58
C ASP A 52 -18.77 3.36 20.10
N LEU A 53 -18.18 2.49 20.92
CA LEU A 53 -18.45 1.04 20.87
C LEU A 53 -18.59 0.57 22.33
N GLY A 54 -19.82 0.24 22.73
CA GLY A 54 -20.16 -0.07 24.12
C GLY A 54 -19.41 -1.29 24.67
N ASP A 55 -18.95 -1.18 25.91
CA ASP A 55 -18.66 -2.25 26.89
C ASP A 55 -18.13 -3.60 26.37
N ALA A 56 -17.24 -3.59 25.38
CA ALA A 56 -16.38 -4.74 25.11
C ALA A 56 -15.15 -4.61 26.03
N LEU A 57 -15.06 -5.48 27.03
CA LEU A 57 -13.90 -5.61 27.91
C LEU A 57 -12.64 -5.85 27.05
N SER A 58 -11.87 -4.81 26.76
CA SER A 58 -10.56 -4.94 26.12
C SER A 58 -9.66 -5.78 27.04
N VAL A 59 -9.36 -7.02 26.64
CA VAL A 59 -8.53 -7.92 27.45
C VAL A 59 -7.07 -7.48 27.34
N SER A 60 -6.39 -7.32 28.47
CA SER A 60 -4.93 -7.09 28.49
C SER A 60 -4.23 -8.24 27.76
N LEU A 61 -3.12 -7.94 27.05
CA LEU A 61 -2.36 -8.96 26.34
C LEU A 61 -2.05 -10.14 27.28
N PRO A 62 -2.38 -11.39 26.91
CA PRO A 62 -2.18 -12.49 27.83
C PRO A 62 -0.69 -12.75 28.10
N GLU A 63 -0.36 -12.94 29.38
CA GLU A 63 0.98 -13.21 29.86
C GLU A 63 1.13 -14.71 30.22
N PRO A 64 1.71 -15.54 29.34
CA PRO A 64 1.83 -16.97 29.59
C PRO A 64 3.00 -17.35 30.51
N LEU A 65 3.99 -16.46 30.71
CA LEU A 65 5.12 -16.70 31.60
C LEU A 65 4.83 -16.16 33.00
N SER A 66 5.38 -16.82 34.03
CA SER A 66 5.50 -16.18 35.34
C SER A 66 6.44 -14.97 35.28
N GLU A 67 6.21 -13.95 36.11
CA GLU A 67 7.08 -12.76 36.21
C GLU A 67 8.56 -13.16 36.32
N ARG A 68 8.86 -14.14 37.17
CA ARG A 68 10.22 -14.65 37.37
C ARG A 68 10.83 -15.24 36.09
N ASP A 69 10.09 -16.03 35.32
CA ASP A 69 10.63 -16.63 34.09
C ASP A 69 10.75 -15.59 32.98
N ALA A 70 9.84 -14.60 32.92
CA ALA A 70 9.94 -13.46 32.01
C ALA A 70 11.25 -12.68 32.25
N GLU A 71 11.53 -12.29 33.50
CA GLU A 71 12.77 -11.61 33.89
C GLU A 71 14.03 -12.45 33.55
N LEU A 72 13.97 -13.77 33.78
CA LEU A 72 15.08 -14.67 33.43
C LEU A 72 15.30 -14.72 31.92
N TYR A 73 14.24 -14.82 31.12
CA TYR A 73 14.36 -14.82 29.66
C TYR A 73 14.94 -13.51 29.13
N GLU A 74 14.47 -12.35 29.61
CA GLU A 74 15.04 -11.05 29.26
C GLU A 74 16.55 -11.00 29.51
N GLN A 75 16.96 -11.40 30.71
CA GLN A 75 18.37 -11.45 31.09
C GLN A 75 19.15 -12.43 30.21
N ILE A 76 18.60 -13.62 29.91
CA ILE A 76 19.23 -14.62 29.05
C ILE A 76 19.48 -14.06 27.65
N PHE A 77 18.46 -13.47 27.01
CA PHE A 77 18.61 -12.91 25.66
C PHE A 77 19.65 -11.77 25.64
N ALA A 78 19.64 -10.90 26.65
CA ALA A 78 20.57 -9.77 26.76
C ALA A 78 22.03 -10.22 26.95
N VAL A 79 22.30 -11.16 27.86
CA VAL A 79 23.69 -11.63 28.09
C VAL A 79 24.20 -12.46 26.90
N GLN A 80 23.32 -13.18 26.20
CA GLN A 80 23.69 -13.92 25.00
C GLN A 80 24.01 -13.01 23.81
N GLU A 81 23.33 -11.88 23.66
CA GLU A 81 23.68 -10.89 22.64
C GLU A 81 25.11 -10.34 22.82
N GLN A 82 25.57 -10.26 24.06
CA GLN A 82 26.94 -9.85 24.41
C GLN A 82 27.96 -11.01 24.35
N GLY A 83 27.52 -12.23 24.03
CA GLY A 83 28.38 -13.41 24.00
C GLY A 83 28.75 -13.98 25.37
N ARG A 84 28.05 -13.61 26.45
CA ARG A 84 28.34 -14.04 27.83
C ARG A 84 27.67 -15.39 28.15
N TRP A 85 28.18 -16.45 27.54
CA TRP A 85 27.55 -17.79 27.57
C TRP A 85 27.44 -18.44 28.96
N LYS A 86 28.46 -18.29 29.82
CA LYS A 86 28.44 -18.85 31.18
C LYS A 86 27.36 -18.22 32.05
N ASP A 87 27.12 -16.93 31.87
CA ASP A 87 26.08 -16.20 32.59
C ASP A 87 24.71 -16.65 32.08
N ALA A 88 24.55 -16.78 30.76
CA ALA A 88 23.34 -17.34 30.15
C ALA A 88 23.03 -18.74 30.70
N ASP A 89 24.02 -19.65 30.76
CA ASP A 89 23.82 -21.02 31.25
C ASP A 89 23.38 -21.08 32.72
N ARG A 90 23.89 -20.17 33.57
CA ARG A 90 23.47 -20.04 34.98
C ARG A 90 22.04 -19.53 35.11
N LEU A 91 21.62 -18.62 34.24
CA LEU A 91 20.25 -18.12 34.21
C LEU A 91 19.29 -19.19 33.68
N ILE A 92 19.68 -19.88 32.59
CA ILE A 92 18.91 -20.98 31.99
C ILE A 92 18.61 -22.08 33.01
N SER A 93 19.57 -22.42 33.88
CA SER A 93 19.36 -23.46 34.91
C SER A 93 18.33 -23.10 35.99
N ARG A 94 17.84 -21.86 36.01
CA ARG A 94 16.87 -21.34 37.00
C ARG A 94 15.45 -21.20 36.43
N LEU A 95 15.27 -21.41 35.13
CA LEU A 95 13.98 -21.36 34.44
C LEU A 95 13.08 -22.52 34.88
N ASN A 96 11.79 -22.26 35.04
CA ASN A 96 10.79 -23.30 35.28
C ASN A 96 10.00 -23.65 34.01
N ASP A 97 9.68 -22.65 33.18
CA ASP A 97 9.05 -22.85 31.86
C ASP A 97 10.10 -22.78 30.74
N ASP A 98 10.16 -23.81 29.88
CA ASP A 98 11.09 -23.92 28.75
C ASP A 98 10.52 -23.48 27.39
N VAL A 99 9.35 -22.82 27.39
CA VAL A 99 8.61 -22.42 26.17
C VAL A 99 9.44 -21.62 25.15
N LEU A 100 10.39 -20.79 25.61
CA LEU A 100 11.28 -20.02 24.73
C LEU A 100 12.67 -20.63 24.53
N MET A 101 12.95 -21.82 25.08
CA MET A 101 14.27 -22.44 25.02
C MET A 101 14.79 -22.64 23.59
N GLY A 102 13.89 -22.97 22.66
CA GLY A 102 14.26 -23.09 21.24
C GLY A 102 14.78 -21.77 20.64
N HIS A 103 14.17 -20.63 21.00
CA HIS A 103 14.63 -19.29 20.60
C HIS A 103 15.94 -18.90 21.27
N VAL A 104 16.08 -19.17 22.58
CA VAL A 104 17.33 -18.94 23.34
C VAL A 104 18.49 -19.69 22.68
N MET A 105 18.32 -20.97 22.36
CA MET A 105 19.34 -21.76 21.68
C MET A 105 19.61 -21.25 20.27
N ALA A 106 18.58 -20.83 19.54
CA ALA A 106 18.74 -20.30 18.19
C ALA A 106 19.56 -19.00 18.16
N GLN A 107 19.32 -18.07 19.09
CA GLN A 107 20.11 -16.84 19.23
C GLN A 107 21.61 -17.17 19.43
N ARG A 108 21.91 -18.11 20.35
CA ARG A 108 23.28 -18.60 20.57
C ARG A 108 23.89 -19.21 19.31
N TYR A 109 23.17 -20.12 18.65
CA TYR A 109 23.71 -20.87 17.51
C TYR A 109 23.85 -20.06 16.23
N LEU A 110 23.09 -18.97 16.11
CA LEU A 110 23.13 -18.02 15.01
C LEU A 110 23.89 -16.73 15.34
N HIS A 111 24.51 -16.66 16.53
CA HIS A 111 25.24 -15.48 16.96
C HIS A 111 26.31 -15.11 15.93
N PRO A 112 26.43 -13.84 15.52
CA PRO A 112 27.21 -13.45 14.35
C PRO A 112 28.73 -13.63 14.54
N THR A 113 29.24 -13.45 15.76
CA THR A 113 30.70 -13.37 16.02
C THR A 113 31.18 -14.25 17.18
N ALA A 114 30.51 -14.20 18.34
CA ALA A 114 30.96 -14.81 19.60
C ALA A 114 30.63 -16.30 19.81
N TYR A 115 29.90 -16.96 18.89
CA TYR A 115 29.62 -18.40 18.99
C TYR A 115 29.67 -19.10 17.63
N ARG A 116 30.30 -20.27 17.59
CA ARG A 116 30.38 -21.11 16.39
C ARG A 116 29.81 -22.49 16.69
N SER A 117 28.53 -22.67 16.37
CA SER A 117 27.80 -23.91 16.58
C SER A 117 28.37 -25.10 15.78
N ARG A 118 28.47 -26.24 16.44
CA ARG A 118 28.88 -27.54 15.88
C ARG A 118 27.71 -28.19 15.14
N TYR A 119 28.02 -29.10 14.21
CA TYR A 119 26.98 -29.82 13.47
C TYR A 119 26.01 -30.58 14.40
N LYS A 120 26.55 -31.24 15.43
CA LYS A 120 25.74 -31.98 16.42
C LYS A 120 24.72 -31.07 17.12
N GLU A 121 25.12 -29.88 17.55
CA GLU A 121 24.22 -28.91 18.21
C GLU A 121 23.08 -28.48 17.29
N LEU A 122 23.39 -28.16 16.03
CA LEU A 122 22.38 -27.78 15.04
C LEU A 122 21.44 -28.94 14.72
N LYS A 123 21.97 -30.17 14.61
CA LYS A 123 21.18 -31.38 14.37
C LYS A 123 20.25 -31.69 15.55
N ASP A 124 20.77 -31.62 16.78
CA ASP A 124 20.02 -31.90 18.00
C ASP A 124 18.92 -30.83 18.22
N TRP A 125 19.20 -29.57 17.91
CA TRP A 125 18.18 -28.50 17.91
C TRP A 125 17.08 -28.76 16.88
N LEU A 126 17.44 -29.14 15.64
CA LEU A 126 16.47 -29.50 14.60
C LEU A 126 15.69 -30.78 14.93
N ALA A 127 16.16 -31.64 15.82
CA ALA A 127 15.35 -32.77 16.26
C ALA A 127 14.09 -32.31 17.03
N LYS A 128 14.18 -31.18 17.73
CA LYS A 128 13.13 -30.64 18.61
C LYS A 128 12.35 -29.47 18.01
N TYR A 129 13.03 -28.55 17.32
CA TYR A 129 12.50 -27.21 17.00
C TYR A 129 12.36 -26.96 15.50
N THR A 130 11.98 -27.99 14.72
CA THR A 130 11.83 -27.85 13.25
C THR A 130 10.69 -26.95 12.82
N ASP A 131 9.74 -26.69 13.70
CA ASP A 131 8.62 -25.78 13.49
C ASP A 131 9.02 -24.31 13.66
N LEU A 132 10.04 -24.00 14.47
CA LEU A 132 10.40 -22.62 14.79
C LEU A 132 10.84 -21.81 13.55
N PRO A 133 10.60 -20.48 13.52
CA PRO A 133 10.97 -19.60 12.41
C PRO A 133 12.45 -19.62 12.03
N GLN A 134 13.35 -19.91 12.97
CA GLN A 134 14.80 -20.00 12.75
C GLN A 134 15.21 -21.31 12.06
N ALA A 135 14.35 -22.33 12.03
CA ALA A 135 14.68 -23.66 11.55
C ALA A 135 15.22 -23.69 10.11
N PRO A 136 14.69 -22.94 9.13
CA PRO A 136 15.28 -22.85 7.78
C PRO A 136 16.74 -22.37 7.78
N ARG A 137 17.05 -21.35 8.60
CA ARG A 137 18.40 -20.79 8.69
C ARG A 137 19.35 -21.75 9.40
N ILE A 138 18.89 -22.40 10.48
CA ILE A 138 19.65 -23.42 11.21
C ILE A 138 19.88 -24.66 10.34
N TYR A 139 18.89 -25.12 9.58
CA TYR A 139 19.01 -26.24 8.64
C TYR A 139 20.04 -25.95 7.55
N LYS A 140 19.98 -24.75 6.93
CA LYS A 140 20.98 -24.32 5.96
C LYS A 140 22.39 -24.32 6.57
N LEU A 141 22.53 -23.82 7.79
CA LEU A 141 23.80 -23.81 8.53
C LEU A 141 24.29 -25.22 8.91
N ALA A 142 23.37 -26.13 9.23
CA ALA A 142 23.69 -27.52 9.52
C ALA A 142 24.22 -28.22 8.28
N LEU A 143 23.60 -28.00 7.11
CA LEU A 143 24.05 -28.59 5.85
C LEU A 143 25.46 -28.14 5.46
N THR A 144 25.81 -26.87 5.68
CA THR A 144 27.18 -26.39 5.40
C THR A 144 28.23 -26.99 6.34
N ARG A 145 27.83 -27.46 7.52
CA ARG A 145 28.73 -28.01 8.55
C ARG A 145 28.67 -29.54 8.68
N ARG A 146 27.84 -30.22 7.89
CA ARG A 146 27.53 -31.65 8.03
C ARG A 146 28.71 -32.57 7.75
N GLY A 147 29.53 -32.26 6.74
CA GLY A 147 30.48 -33.22 6.18
C GLY A 147 29.77 -34.49 5.72
N SER A 148 30.27 -35.66 6.14
CA SER A 148 29.71 -36.98 5.84
C SER A 148 28.62 -37.45 6.81
N ALA A 149 28.29 -36.66 7.84
CA ALA A 149 27.31 -37.07 8.84
C ALA A 149 25.88 -37.22 8.26
N THR A 150 25.04 -37.99 8.95
CA THR A 150 23.62 -38.19 8.59
C THR A 150 22.87 -36.88 8.58
N TYR A 151 21.97 -36.69 7.60
CA TYR A 151 21.21 -35.45 7.42
C TYR A 151 20.37 -35.07 8.67
N PRO A 152 20.23 -33.78 8.98
CA PRO A 152 19.37 -33.33 10.05
C PRO A 152 17.90 -33.34 9.62
N LYS A 153 16.98 -33.30 10.58
CA LYS A 153 15.53 -33.21 10.31
C LYS A 153 15.25 -31.89 9.56
N LYS A 154 14.37 -31.95 8.55
CA LYS A 154 14.00 -30.78 7.74
C LYS A 154 13.00 -29.89 8.49
N PRO A 155 13.09 -28.56 8.34
CA PRO A 155 12.08 -27.63 8.86
C PRO A 155 10.68 -27.97 8.35
N VAL A 156 9.66 -27.68 9.16
CA VAL A 156 8.24 -27.99 8.88
C VAL A 156 7.34 -26.77 9.11
N GLY A 157 6.11 -26.85 8.61
CA GLY A 157 5.06 -25.84 8.79
C GLY A 157 5.13 -24.68 7.79
N GLY A 158 3.99 -24.02 7.59
CA GLY A 158 3.87 -22.84 6.73
C GLY A 158 4.51 -21.58 7.32
N TYR A 159 4.55 -20.52 6.53
CA TYR A 159 4.96 -19.18 6.97
C TYR A 159 4.32 -18.13 6.07
N VAL A 160 3.60 -17.17 6.64
CA VAL A 160 3.02 -16.08 5.86
C VAL A 160 4.13 -15.14 5.39
N SER A 161 4.28 -15.04 4.07
CA SER A 161 5.31 -14.25 3.39
C SER A 161 4.69 -13.12 2.57
N GLY A 162 5.54 -12.30 1.94
CA GLY A 162 5.11 -11.10 1.21
C GLY A 162 5.04 -9.88 2.11
N ALA A 163 4.67 -8.73 1.56
CA ALA A 163 4.65 -7.46 2.28
C ALA A 163 3.24 -6.95 2.63
N GLY A 164 2.19 -7.63 2.14
CA GLY A 164 0.80 -7.30 2.44
C GLY A 164 0.19 -6.22 1.57
N TYR A 165 0.96 -5.23 1.11
CA TYR A 165 0.43 -4.18 0.22
C TYR A 165 0.23 -4.64 -1.24
N ASP A 166 0.71 -5.84 -1.61
CA ASP A 166 0.60 -6.42 -2.96
C ASP A 166 -0.75 -7.11 -3.24
N TYR A 167 -1.76 -6.93 -2.38
CA TYR A 167 -3.07 -7.50 -2.64
C TYR A 167 -3.71 -6.84 -3.86
N GLU A 168 -4.02 -7.65 -4.86
CA GLU A 168 -4.88 -7.30 -6.00
C GLU A 168 -6.11 -8.23 -5.95
N ASP A 169 -7.32 -7.68 -6.10
CA ASP A 169 -8.55 -8.49 -6.11
C ASP A 169 -8.56 -9.50 -7.28
N ILE A 170 -7.81 -9.20 -8.36
CA ILE A 170 -7.65 -10.06 -9.53
C ILE A 170 -6.18 -10.11 -9.91
N ARG A 171 -5.59 -11.31 -9.97
CA ARG A 171 -4.21 -11.51 -10.45
C ARG A 171 -4.16 -11.40 -11.97
N PRO A 172 -3.22 -10.63 -12.55
CA PRO A 172 -3.08 -10.51 -13.99
C PRO A 172 -2.71 -11.83 -14.66
N TYR A 173 -3.07 -11.98 -15.94
CA TYR A 173 -2.69 -13.13 -16.74
C TYR A 173 -1.17 -13.31 -16.82
N TYR A 174 -0.71 -14.52 -16.47
CA TYR A 174 0.69 -14.92 -16.66
C TYR A 174 0.85 -15.64 -18.00
N HIS A 175 1.48 -14.97 -18.96
CA HIS A 175 1.76 -15.55 -20.26
C HIS A 175 2.87 -16.60 -20.22
N LYS A 176 2.58 -17.79 -20.71
CA LYS A 176 3.57 -18.84 -20.99
C LYS A 176 3.90 -18.84 -22.47
N SER A 177 5.19 -18.62 -22.80
CA SER A 177 5.60 -18.55 -24.20
C SER A 177 5.33 -19.85 -24.95
N THR A 178 4.87 -19.72 -26.19
CA THR A 178 4.65 -20.86 -27.10
C THR A 178 5.94 -21.31 -27.78
N LYS A 179 7.05 -20.57 -27.63
CA LYS A 179 8.35 -20.90 -28.23
C LYS A 179 9.17 -21.78 -27.29
N SER A 180 9.63 -22.92 -27.79
CA SER A 180 10.68 -23.71 -27.13
C SER A 180 12.05 -23.15 -27.50
N LEU A 181 12.69 -22.45 -26.56
CA LEU A 181 13.96 -21.75 -26.77
C LEU A 181 15.09 -22.39 -25.95
N SER A 182 16.23 -22.63 -26.61
CA SER A 182 17.48 -22.97 -25.93
C SER A 182 17.90 -21.88 -24.92
N SER A 183 18.76 -22.23 -23.96
CA SER A 183 19.28 -21.26 -22.97
C SER A 183 19.90 -20.02 -23.64
N LYS A 184 20.68 -20.22 -24.72
CA LYS A 184 21.29 -19.12 -25.50
C LYS A 184 20.22 -18.24 -26.15
N GLN A 185 19.18 -18.82 -26.74
CA GLN A 185 18.06 -18.06 -27.32
C GLN A 185 17.27 -17.28 -26.25
N ARG A 186 17.02 -17.87 -25.08
CA ARG A 186 16.36 -17.17 -23.95
C ARG A 186 17.18 -15.98 -23.46
N SER A 187 18.48 -16.14 -23.32
CA SER A 187 19.40 -15.04 -22.98
C SER A 187 19.36 -13.93 -24.04
N ARG A 188 19.30 -14.30 -25.32
CA ARG A 188 19.21 -13.35 -26.43
C ARG A 188 17.87 -12.61 -26.47
N LEU A 189 16.75 -13.32 -26.27
CA LEU A 189 15.41 -12.75 -26.12
C LEU A 189 15.38 -11.73 -24.97
N SER A 190 15.94 -12.07 -23.81
CA SER A 190 16.05 -11.14 -22.67
C SER A 190 16.85 -9.87 -23.02
N THR A 191 17.92 -10.02 -23.80
CA THR A 191 18.72 -8.89 -24.29
C THR A 191 17.93 -7.98 -25.23
N LEU A 192 17.14 -8.54 -26.15
CA LEU A 192 16.26 -7.77 -27.04
C LEU A 192 15.17 -7.04 -26.24
N LYS A 193 14.49 -7.71 -25.30
CA LYS A 193 13.51 -7.08 -24.40
C LYS A 193 14.11 -5.93 -23.59
N ARG A 194 15.35 -6.08 -23.08
CA ARG A 194 16.07 -5.00 -22.39
C ARG A 194 16.40 -3.83 -23.32
N ARG A 195 16.84 -4.11 -24.56
CA ARG A 195 17.14 -3.08 -25.56
C ARG A 195 15.90 -2.28 -25.97
N ILE A 196 14.75 -2.95 -26.16
CA ILE A 196 13.45 -2.31 -26.42
C ILE A 196 13.10 -1.36 -25.26
N ARG A 197 13.11 -1.85 -24.01
CA ARG A 197 12.82 -1.03 -22.82
C ARG A 197 13.75 0.17 -22.70
N HIS A 198 15.05 -0.03 -22.91
CA HIS A 198 16.03 1.05 -22.86
C HIS A 198 15.75 2.11 -23.92
N ARG A 199 15.51 1.73 -25.18
CA ARG A 199 15.21 2.68 -26.26
C ARG A 199 13.93 3.48 -25.99
N ILE A 200 12.90 2.86 -25.42
CA ILE A 200 11.68 3.57 -24.99
C ILE A 200 12.03 4.58 -23.89
N GLY A 201 12.73 4.15 -22.83
CA GLY A 201 13.11 5.02 -21.71
C GLY A 201 13.99 6.20 -22.10
N SER A 202 14.82 6.04 -23.13
CA SER A 202 15.67 7.11 -23.68
C SER A 202 14.95 8.04 -24.68
N GLY A 203 13.63 7.92 -24.85
CA GLY A 203 12.88 8.78 -25.77
C GLY A 203 12.89 8.36 -27.24
N TRP A 204 13.30 7.13 -27.55
CA TRP A 204 13.41 6.62 -28.93
C TRP A 204 12.55 5.37 -29.19
N PRO A 205 11.20 5.47 -29.11
CA PRO A 205 10.30 4.35 -29.39
C PRO A 205 10.40 3.83 -30.83
N THR A 206 10.73 4.69 -31.81
CA THR A 206 10.99 4.26 -33.20
C THR A 206 12.19 3.34 -33.31
N GLY A 207 13.27 3.62 -32.57
CA GLY A 207 14.39 2.68 -32.48
C GLY A 207 13.97 1.38 -31.79
N ALA A 208 13.11 1.43 -30.77
CA ALA A 208 12.61 0.21 -30.13
C ALA A 208 11.82 -0.67 -31.12
N LEU A 209 11.00 -0.04 -31.98
CA LEU A 209 10.29 -0.71 -33.07
C LEU A 209 11.25 -1.41 -34.04
N GLN A 210 12.33 -0.74 -34.47
CA GLN A 210 13.36 -1.36 -35.32
C GLN A 210 13.98 -2.63 -34.69
N VAL A 211 14.17 -2.65 -33.37
CA VAL A 211 14.64 -3.87 -32.67
C VAL A 211 13.60 -4.98 -32.79
N LEU A 212 12.34 -4.66 -32.53
CA LEU A 212 11.24 -5.62 -32.56
C LEU A 212 10.99 -6.18 -33.97
N GLU A 213 11.21 -5.36 -35.01
CA GLU A 213 11.03 -5.74 -36.41
C GLU A 213 12.21 -6.51 -37.02
N SER A 214 13.34 -6.59 -36.30
CA SER A 214 14.50 -7.37 -36.72
C SER A 214 14.15 -8.85 -36.92
N GLN A 215 14.83 -9.50 -37.87
CA GLN A 215 14.63 -10.92 -38.16
C GLN A 215 14.89 -11.81 -36.94
N GLU A 216 15.84 -11.40 -36.10
CA GLU A 216 16.14 -12.07 -34.84
C GLU A 216 14.96 -12.01 -33.87
N ALA A 217 14.36 -10.82 -33.68
CA ALA A 217 13.20 -10.66 -32.81
C ALA A 217 11.98 -11.44 -33.33
N LYS A 218 11.68 -11.36 -34.63
CA LYS A 218 10.59 -12.12 -35.27
C LYS A 218 10.72 -13.63 -35.06
N ARG A 219 11.95 -14.15 -35.02
CA ARG A 219 12.22 -15.59 -34.76
C ARG A 219 12.07 -15.96 -33.28
N LEU A 220 12.51 -15.10 -32.38
CA LEU A 220 12.62 -15.41 -30.94
C LEU A 220 11.36 -15.11 -30.14
N PHE A 221 10.65 -14.03 -30.45
CA PHE A 221 9.42 -13.64 -29.76
C PHE A 221 8.25 -14.49 -30.29
N ASP A 222 7.38 -14.95 -29.39
CA ASP A 222 6.06 -15.40 -29.82
C ASP A 222 5.13 -14.21 -30.15
N ALA A 223 3.93 -14.51 -30.66
CA ALA A 223 2.98 -13.49 -31.08
C ALA A 223 2.55 -12.56 -29.94
N TYR A 224 2.28 -13.12 -28.75
CA TYR A 224 1.89 -12.34 -27.58
C TYR A 224 3.04 -11.45 -27.11
N GLU A 225 4.26 -11.97 -27.04
CA GLU A 225 5.44 -11.21 -26.65
C GLU A 225 5.73 -10.07 -27.63
N GLN A 226 5.47 -10.27 -28.93
CA GLN A 226 5.56 -9.19 -29.92
C GLN A 226 4.52 -8.10 -29.64
N ASP A 227 3.27 -8.47 -29.36
CA ASP A 227 2.20 -7.49 -29.07
C ASP A 227 2.38 -6.79 -27.73
N GLN A 228 2.94 -7.48 -26.73
CA GLN A 228 3.38 -6.87 -25.48
C GLN A 228 4.47 -5.82 -25.74
N ALA A 229 5.47 -6.14 -26.57
CA ALA A 229 6.51 -5.19 -26.94
C ALA A 229 5.95 -4.02 -27.77
N ARG A 230 5.04 -4.27 -28.73
CA ARG A 230 4.36 -3.22 -29.50
C ARG A 230 3.53 -2.29 -28.60
N THR A 231 2.85 -2.84 -27.59
CA THR A 231 2.07 -2.04 -26.63
C THR A 231 2.98 -1.14 -25.79
N ALA A 232 4.14 -1.64 -25.33
CA ALA A 232 5.13 -0.82 -24.64
C ALA A 232 5.71 0.29 -25.54
N ILE A 233 5.97 -0.03 -26.81
CA ILE A 233 6.41 0.95 -27.81
C ILE A 233 5.33 2.00 -28.08
N ALA A 234 4.06 1.58 -28.19
CA ALA A 234 2.91 2.46 -28.36
C ALA A 234 2.75 3.42 -27.17
N SER A 235 2.91 2.92 -25.94
CA SER A 235 2.98 3.77 -24.74
C SER A 235 4.11 4.79 -24.84
N GLY A 236 5.30 4.37 -25.31
CA GLY A 236 6.40 5.29 -25.60
C GLY A 236 6.00 6.37 -26.62
N TYR A 237 5.39 6.00 -27.74
CA TYR A 237 4.90 6.97 -28.72
C TYR A 237 3.90 7.95 -28.13
N TYR A 238 3.01 7.49 -27.25
CA TYR A 238 2.06 8.35 -26.56
C TYR A 238 2.78 9.41 -25.70
N TYR A 239 3.72 9.01 -24.84
CA TYR A 239 4.43 9.97 -23.97
C TYR A 239 5.35 10.91 -24.74
N PHE A 240 5.93 10.48 -25.87
CA PHE A 240 6.80 11.30 -26.72
C PHE A 240 6.06 12.01 -27.85
N GLY A 241 4.75 12.27 -27.69
CA GLY A 241 4.00 13.18 -28.54
C GLY A 241 3.69 12.67 -29.95
N LYS A 242 3.61 11.34 -30.14
CA LYS A 242 3.23 10.70 -31.42
C LYS A 242 1.96 9.86 -31.26
N PRO A 243 0.81 10.47 -30.90
CA PRO A 243 -0.41 9.73 -30.57
C PRO A 243 -0.97 8.91 -31.73
N ASP A 244 -0.81 9.31 -33.00
CA ASP A 244 -1.28 8.51 -34.13
C ASP A 244 -0.56 7.16 -34.23
N LEU A 245 0.76 7.15 -34.04
CA LEU A 245 1.55 5.92 -33.99
C LEU A 245 1.20 5.09 -32.77
N ALA A 246 0.97 5.73 -31.63
CA ALA A 246 0.54 5.05 -30.41
C ALA A 246 -0.80 4.33 -30.63
N LEU A 247 -1.80 5.00 -31.20
CA LEU A 247 -3.12 4.41 -31.45
C LEU A 247 -3.02 3.27 -32.46
N LYS A 248 -2.24 3.44 -33.54
CA LYS A 248 -2.01 2.36 -34.51
C LYS A 248 -1.47 1.10 -33.84
N PHE A 249 -0.33 1.20 -33.15
CA PHE A 249 0.33 0.01 -32.61
C PHE A 249 -0.39 -0.59 -31.41
N ALA A 250 -1.00 0.23 -30.55
CA ALA A 250 -1.81 -0.26 -29.44
C ALA A 250 -3.11 -0.91 -29.91
N GLY A 251 -3.82 -0.29 -30.87
CA GLY A 251 -5.06 -0.82 -31.44
C GLY A 251 -4.84 -2.15 -32.18
N GLU A 252 -3.76 -2.28 -32.95
CA GLU A 252 -3.37 -3.55 -33.57
C GLU A 252 -3.08 -4.64 -32.53
N ALA A 253 -2.36 -4.32 -31.46
CA ALA A 253 -2.06 -5.25 -30.37
C ALA A 253 -3.34 -5.63 -29.60
N ALA A 254 -4.24 -4.68 -29.35
CA ALA A 254 -5.53 -4.93 -28.70
C ALA A 254 -6.40 -5.85 -29.56
N LYS A 255 -6.46 -5.64 -30.88
CA LYS A 255 -7.21 -6.50 -31.79
C LYS A 255 -6.72 -7.96 -31.79
N ARG A 256 -5.40 -8.18 -31.72
CA ARG A 256 -4.81 -9.53 -31.79
C ARG A 256 -4.72 -10.25 -30.44
N SER A 257 -4.34 -9.50 -29.41
CA SER A 257 -3.94 -10.05 -28.11
C SER A 257 -4.70 -9.43 -26.94
N GLY A 258 -5.66 -8.52 -27.18
CA GLY A 258 -6.33 -7.71 -26.15
C GLY A 258 -7.07 -8.50 -25.08
N LYS A 259 -7.54 -9.71 -25.40
CA LYS A 259 -8.08 -10.65 -24.40
C LYS A 259 -7.09 -10.85 -23.25
N TYR A 260 -5.85 -11.23 -23.55
CA TYR A 260 -4.82 -11.53 -22.55
C TYR A 260 -3.87 -10.36 -22.26
N LEU A 261 -4.00 -9.25 -23.00
CA LEU A 261 -3.16 -8.06 -22.89
C LEU A 261 -4.02 -6.80 -22.64
N PRO A 262 -4.62 -6.65 -21.44
CA PRO A 262 -5.45 -5.49 -21.07
C PRO A 262 -4.78 -4.14 -21.35
N GLN A 263 -3.47 -4.05 -21.13
CA GLN A 263 -2.70 -2.83 -21.35
C GLN A 263 -2.77 -2.29 -22.79
N ALA A 264 -3.02 -3.16 -23.78
CA ALA A 264 -3.20 -2.73 -25.16
C ALA A 264 -4.50 -1.92 -25.32
N HIS A 265 -5.60 -2.39 -24.73
CA HIS A 265 -6.86 -1.64 -24.66
C HIS A 265 -6.68 -0.33 -23.91
N TRP A 266 -6.02 -0.36 -22.74
CA TRP A 266 -5.75 0.86 -21.98
C TRP A 266 -5.00 1.92 -22.80
N THR A 267 -3.88 1.52 -23.42
CA THR A 267 -3.04 2.43 -24.20
C THR A 267 -3.81 2.97 -25.41
N ALA A 268 -4.58 2.12 -26.10
CA ALA A 268 -5.38 2.52 -27.24
C ALA A 268 -6.53 3.47 -26.85
N GLY A 269 -7.25 3.15 -25.76
CA GLY A 269 -8.35 3.94 -25.23
C GLY A 269 -7.91 5.35 -24.81
N LEU A 270 -6.83 5.44 -24.02
CA LEU A 270 -6.27 6.72 -23.58
C LEU A 270 -5.69 7.54 -24.75
N THR A 271 -5.09 6.88 -25.75
CA THR A 271 -4.60 7.57 -26.94
C THR A 271 -5.75 8.06 -27.81
N ALA A 272 -6.81 7.27 -27.97
CA ALA A 272 -8.01 7.68 -28.70
C ALA A 272 -8.71 8.86 -28.00
N TRP A 273 -8.78 8.85 -26.66
CA TRP A 273 -9.25 9.99 -25.86
C TRP A 273 -8.46 11.25 -26.19
N ARG A 274 -7.13 11.17 -26.13
CA ARG A 274 -6.23 12.29 -26.47
C ARG A 274 -6.45 12.82 -27.89
N LEU A 275 -6.78 11.94 -28.83
CA LEU A 275 -7.03 12.29 -30.24
C LEU A 275 -8.47 12.77 -30.50
N GLY A 276 -9.34 12.86 -29.49
CA GLY A 276 -10.74 13.23 -29.67
C GLY A 276 -11.61 12.13 -30.28
N LYS A 277 -11.09 10.89 -30.43
CA LYS A 277 -11.78 9.75 -31.04
C LYS A 277 -12.60 9.01 -29.98
N MET A 278 -13.67 9.66 -29.51
CA MET A 278 -14.44 9.20 -28.33
C MET A 278 -15.06 7.83 -28.52
N ASP A 279 -15.61 7.49 -29.68
CA ASP A 279 -16.19 6.15 -29.93
C ASP A 279 -15.13 5.04 -29.87
N THR A 280 -13.95 5.27 -30.46
CA THR A 280 -12.82 4.34 -30.38
C THR A 280 -12.31 4.22 -28.94
N SER A 281 -12.25 5.33 -28.22
CA SER A 281 -11.84 5.37 -26.81
C SER A 281 -12.80 4.54 -25.94
N HIS A 282 -14.10 4.77 -26.10
CA HIS A 282 -15.17 4.05 -25.41
C HIS A 282 -15.11 2.55 -25.63
N GLN A 283 -14.99 2.09 -26.88
CA GLN A 283 -14.87 0.66 -27.19
C GLN A 283 -13.71 -0.02 -26.46
N HIS A 284 -12.55 0.64 -26.39
CA HIS A 284 -11.40 0.09 -25.69
C HIS A 284 -11.60 0.08 -24.18
N PHE A 285 -12.20 1.11 -23.60
CA PHE A 285 -12.47 1.20 -22.17
C PHE A 285 -13.56 0.23 -21.70
N VAL A 286 -14.64 0.05 -22.47
CA VAL A 286 -15.65 -0.98 -22.21
C VAL A 286 -15.02 -2.37 -22.27
N ALA A 287 -14.23 -2.67 -23.31
CA ALA A 287 -13.53 -3.95 -23.43
C ALA A 287 -12.55 -4.21 -22.27
N LEU A 288 -11.99 -3.15 -21.69
CA LEU A 288 -11.14 -3.25 -20.51
C LEU A 288 -11.94 -3.55 -19.24
N SER A 289 -13.13 -2.95 -19.09
CA SER A 289 -14.01 -3.15 -17.92
C SER A 289 -14.46 -4.60 -17.75
N THR A 290 -14.65 -5.32 -18.88
CA THR A 290 -15.11 -6.72 -18.94
C THR A 290 -13.97 -7.73 -19.01
N ASN A 291 -12.71 -7.29 -19.03
CA ASN A 291 -11.60 -8.20 -19.29
C ASN A 291 -11.28 -9.05 -18.04
N GLU A 292 -11.47 -10.37 -18.15
CA GLU A 292 -11.23 -11.35 -17.07
C GLU A 292 -9.76 -11.44 -16.62
N TYR A 293 -8.82 -10.95 -17.44
CA TYR A 293 -7.38 -10.96 -17.18
C TYR A 293 -6.83 -9.61 -16.71
N ALA A 294 -7.68 -8.58 -16.64
CA ALA A 294 -7.32 -7.27 -16.10
C ALA A 294 -7.43 -7.26 -14.58
N SER A 295 -6.50 -6.58 -13.91
CA SER A 295 -6.59 -6.36 -12.47
C SER A 295 -7.83 -5.50 -12.14
N SER A 296 -8.29 -5.54 -10.88
CA SER A 296 -9.41 -4.68 -10.44
C SER A 296 -9.16 -3.21 -10.73
N TRP A 297 -7.94 -2.72 -10.49
CA TRP A 297 -7.50 -1.36 -10.84
C TRP A 297 -7.69 -1.03 -12.31
N THR A 298 -7.32 -1.96 -13.21
CA THR A 298 -7.43 -1.74 -14.64
C THR A 298 -8.88 -1.83 -15.14
N ARG A 299 -9.69 -2.75 -14.58
CA ARG A 299 -11.12 -2.90 -14.92
C ARG A 299 -11.91 -1.66 -14.49
N THR A 300 -11.71 -1.22 -13.24
CA THR A 300 -12.37 -0.02 -12.70
C THR A 300 -11.96 1.24 -13.45
N ALA A 301 -10.69 1.36 -13.86
CA ALA A 301 -10.26 2.44 -14.73
C ALA A 301 -10.99 2.42 -16.07
N GLY A 302 -11.02 1.28 -16.77
CA GLY A 302 -11.77 1.15 -18.02
C GLY A 302 -13.25 1.50 -17.86
N ALA A 303 -13.90 0.99 -16.81
CA ALA A 303 -15.29 1.29 -16.53
C ALA A 303 -15.53 2.79 -16.28
N PHE A 304 -14.76 3.42 -15.40
CA PHE A 304 -14.91 4.83 -15.07
C PHE A 304 -14.66 5.74 -16.28
N TRP A 305 -13.62 5.48 -17.08
CA TRP A 305 -13.36 6.26 -18.29
C TRP A 305 -14.45 6.06 -19.36
N ALA A 306 -15.02 4.86 -19.51
CA ALA A 306 -16.18 4.65 -20.37
C ALA A 306 -17.40 5.44 -19.88
N ALA A 307 -17.69 5.40 -18.57
CA ALA A 307 -18.78 6.17 -17.97
C ALA A 307 -18.63 7.67 -18.23
N ARG A 308 -17.42 8.23 -18.14
CA ARG A 308 -17.17 9.64 -18.46
C ARG A 308 -17.51 9.99 -19.91
N ILE A 309 -17.21 9.09 -20.86
CA ILE A 309 -17.59 9.28 -22.27
C ILE A 309 -19.11 9.21 -22.43
N ASP A 310 -19.76 8.27 -21.75
CA ASP A 310 -21.20 8.07 -21.79
C ASP A 310 -21.96 9.28 -21.21
N LEU A 311 -21.53 9.81 -20.05
CA LEU A 311 -22.06 11.03 -19.45
C LEU A 311 -21.93 12.24 -20.39
N ALA A 312 -20.75 12.42 -20.99
CA ALA A 312 -20.52 13.52 -21.93
C ALA A 312 -21.38 13.42 -23.20
N ALA A 313 -21.79 12.21 -23.57
CA ALA A 313 -22.66 11.94 -24.71
C ALA A 313 -24.16 11.87 -24.36
N GLY A 314 -24.55 12.06 -23.10
CA GLY A 314 -25.94 11.95 -22.64
C GLY A 314 -26.47 10.50 -22.52
N ARG A 315 -25.58 9.51 -22.51
CA ARG A 315 -25.89 8.08 -22.36
C ARG A 315 -25.90 7.68 -20.88
N PHE A 316 -26.90 8.16 -20.14
CA PHE A 316 -26.92 8.07 -18.68
C PHE A 316 -27.07 6.63 -18.17
N GLU A 317 -27.81 5.76 -18.88
CA GLU A 317 -28.00 4.36 -18.48
C GLU A 317 -26.70 3.54 -18.65
N GLU A 318 -25.98 3.76 -19.75
CA GLU A 318 -24.68 3.16 -19.98
C GLU A 318 -23.63 3.68 -19.00
N ALA A 319 -23.68 4.99 -18.69
CA ALA A 319 -22.83 5.59 -17.67
C ALA A 319 -23.06 4.96 -16.30
N ASP A 320 -24.33 4.83 -15.86
CA ASP A 320 -24.69 4.20 -14.59
C ASP A 320 -24.19 2.74 -14.54
N THR A 321 -24.36 1.99 -15.63
CA THR A 321 -23.87 0.60 -15.74
C THR A 321 -22.35 0.55 -15.54
N MET A 322 -21.61 1.45 -16.18
CA MET A 322 -20.16 1.50 -16.08
C MET A 322 -19.69 1.98 -14.69
N LEU A 323 -20.37 2.95 -14.07
CA LEU A 323 -20.07 3.38 -12.70
C LEU A 323 -20.32 2.25 -11.70
N ASN A 324 -21.44 1.54 -11.81
CA ASN A 324 -21.74 0.38 -10.96
C ASN A 324 -20.66 -0.70 -11.07
N ARG A 325 -20.16 -0.96 -12.28
CA ARG A 325 -19.05 -1.91 -12.49
C ARG A 325 -17.74 -1.42 -11.86
N ALA A 326 -17.44 -0.12 -11.93
CA ALA A 326 -16.27 0.42 -11.24
C ALA A 326 -16.42 0.29 -9.71
N ALA A 327 -17.61 0.55 -9.20
CA ALA A 327 -17.98 0.46 -7.79
C ALA A 327 -17.89 -0.96 -7.18
N GLU A 328 -17.88 -2.03 -7.99
CA GLU A 328 -17.65 -3.41 -7.54
C GLU A 328 -16.31 -3.59 -6.80
N TYR A 329 -15.33 -2.75 -7.08
CA TYR A 329 -14.01 -2.79 -6.43
C TYR A 329 -13.75 -1.46 -5.69
N PRO A 330 -14.44 -1.23 -4.55
CA PRO A 330 -14.53 0.09 -3.91
C PRO A 330 -13.21 0.56 -3.29
N ARG A 331 -12.11 -0.21 -3.36
CA ARG A 331 -10.78 0.17 -2.82
C ARG A 331 -9.79 0.62 -3.89
N SER A 332 -10.16 0.52 -5.17
CA SER A 332 -9.34 1.09 -6.25
C SER A 332 -9.60 2.59 -6.39
N PHE A 333 -8.64 3.32 -6.96
CA PHE A 333 -8.78 4.76 -7.20
C PHE A 333 -10.05 5.12 -7.99
N TYR A 334 -10.29 4.43 -9.11
CA TYR A 334 -11.48 4.66 -9.93
C TYR A 334 -12.76 4.03 -9.35
N GLY A 335 -12.64 3.01 -8.50
CA GLY A 335 -13.77 2.47 -7.75
C GLY A 335 -14.29 3.47 -6.74
N LEU A 336 -13.41 4.11 -5.96
CA LEU A 336 -13.79 5.18 -5.01
C LEU A 336 -14.44 6.37 -5.72
N LEU A 337 -13.90 6.79 -6.87
CA LEU A 337 -14.51 7.85 -7.69
C LEU A 337 -15.90 7.47 -8.19
N ALA A 338 -16.09 6.21 -8.61
CA ALA A 338 -17.40 5.72 -9.05
C ALA A 338 -18.41 5.65 -7.90
N MET A 339 -17.97 5.20 -6.72
CA MET A 339 -18.79 5.16 -5.52
C MET A 339 -19.27 6.56 -5.13
N ARG A 340 -18.36 7.54 -5.12
CA ARG A 340 -18.70 8.95 -4.88
C ARG A 340 -19.66 9.50 -5.95
N ALA A 341 -19.43 9.21 -7.22
CA ALA A 341 -20.31 9.64 -8.32
C ALA A 341 -21.72 9.03 -8.24
N LEU A 342 -21.86 7.83 -7.66
CA LEU A 342 -23.13 7.15 -7.41
C LEU A 342 -23.79 7.57 -6.07
N GLY A 343 -23.16 8.44 -5.28
CA GLY A 343 -23.66 8.85 -3.95
C GLY A 343 -23.62 7.72 -2.92
N ARG A 344 -22.62 6.84 -2.98
CA ARG A 344 -22.42 5.74 -2.03
C ARG A 344 -21.24 6.03 -1.11
N ASP A 345 -21.53 6.57 0.08
CA ASP A 345 -20.49 7.05 0.99
C ASP A 345 -20.16 6.10 2.16
N ASP A 346 -21.08 5.20 2.54
CA ASP A 346 -20.95 4.32 3.71
C ASP A 346 -20.85 2.83 3.32
N VAL A 347 -19.71 2.42 2.76
CA VAL A 347 -19.52 1.01 2.30
C VAL A 347 -18.42 0.25 2.99
N PHE A 348 -17.62 0.91 3.83
CA PHE A 348 -16.53 0.25 4.54
C PHE A 348 -16.94 -0.04 5.97
N ASP A 349 -16.87 -1.32 6.29
CA ASP A 349 -16.97 -1.79 7.65
C ASP A 349 -15.61 -1.60 8.35
N TRP A 350 -15.61 -0.70 9.32
CA TRP A 350 -14.45 -0.37 10.15
C TRP A 350 -14.52 -1.03 11.54
N ASP A 351 -15.31 -2.09 11.69
CA ASP A 351 -15.48 -2.87 12.93
C ASP A 351 -14.14 -3.35 13.52
N SER A 352 -14.07 -3.31 14.85
CA SER A 352 -12.86 -3.58 15.62
C SER A 352 -12.28 -4.99 15.38
N LEU A 353 -10.95 -5.07 15.32
CA LEU A 353 -10.21 -6.34 15.30
C LEU A 353 -9.89 -6.85 16.71
N GLU A 354 -10.59 -6.37 17.73
CA GLU A 354 -10.28 -6.60 19.14
C GLU A 354 -9.98 -8.05 19.52
N LEU A 355 -9.03 -8.20 20.44
CA LEU A 355 -8.67 -9.47 21.02
C LEU A 355 -9.62 -9.82 22.17
N ASP A 356 -10.64 -10.62 21.87
CA ASP A 356 -11.52 -11.19 22.89
C ASP A 356 -10.90 -12.39 23.62
N GLU A 357 -11.55 -12.84 24.70
CA GLU A 357 -11.06 -13.95 25.54
C GLU A 357 -10.98 -15.29 24.78
N ASN A 358 -11.88 -15.54 23.82
CA ASN A 358 -11.87 -16.77 23.03
C ASN A 358 -10.67 -16.79 22.08
N ARG A 359 -10.38 -15.67 21.41
CA ARG A 359 -9.21 -15.48 20.55
C ARG A 359 -7.92 -15.56 21.37
N ALA A 360 -7.88 -14.93 22.55
CA ALA A 360 -6.77 -15.04 23.48
C ALA A 360 -6.49 -16.49 23.90
N ASN A 361 -7.53 -17.25 24.26
CA ASN A 361 -7.41 -18.66 24.61
C ASN A 361 -6.95 -19.52 23.43
N LYS A 362 -7.40 -19.21 22.21
CA LYS A 362 -6.94 -19.89 21.00
C LYS A 362 -5.42 -19.73 20.79
N LEU A 363 -4.89 -18.54 21.04
CA LEU A 363 -3.45 -18.27 20.97
C LEU A 363 -2.66 -18.99 22.07
N LYS A 364 -3.18 -19.02 23.30
CA LYS A 364 -2.53 -19.72 24.43
C LYS A 364 -2.39 -21.23 24.20
N LEU A 365 -3.35 -21.84 23.51
CA LEU A 365 -3.38 -23.27 23.22
C LEU A 365 -2.53 -23.67 22.01
N ASP A 366 -2.28 -22.75 21.09
CA ASP A 366 -1.41 -22.98 19.94
C ASP A 366 0.08 -22.80 20.32
N PRO A 367 1.00 -23.72 19.95
CA PRO A 367 2.42 -23.59 20.30
C PRO A 367 3.08 -22.33 19.75
N HIS A 368 2.75 -21.90 18.52
CA HIS A 368 3.30 -20.67 17.95
C HIS A 368 2.66 -19.43 18.62
N GLY A 369 1.35 -19.44 18.86
CA GLY A 369 0.64 -18.41 19.59
C GLY A 369 1.18 -18.20 21.01
N ARG A 370 1.37 -19.28 21.79
CA ARG A 370 1.92 -19.22 23.15
C ARG A 370 3.34 -18.65 23.17
N ARG A 371 4.20 -19.09 22.23
CA ARG A 371 5.56 -18.53 22.12
C ARG A 371 5.55 -17.06 21.71
N ALA A 372 4.69 -16.67 20.78
CA ALA A 372 4.55 -15.28 20.39
C ALA A 372 4.11 -14.39 21.56
N LEU A 373 3.13 -14.83 22.36
CA LEU A 373 2.71 -14.13 23.57
C LEU A 373 3.85 -14.04 24.60
N ALA A 374 4.57 -15.14 24.84
CA ALA A 374 5.73 -15.16 25.74
C ALA A 374 6.86 -14.23 25.26
N LEU A 375 7.12 -14.15 23.95
CA LEU A 375 8.10 -13.24 23.36
C LEU A 375 7.66 -11.76 23.45
N LEU A 376 6.36 -11.50 23.30
CA LEU A 376 5.79 -10.16 23.50
C LEU A 376 5.92 -9.68 24.95
N GLN A 377 5.68 -10.57 25.92
CA GLN A 377 5.81 -10.27 27.34
C GLN A 377 7.21 -9.77 27.74
N ILE A 378 8.25 -10.17 26.99
CA ILE A 378 9.66 -9.78 27.21
C ILE A 378 10.21 -8.84 26.13
N ASP A 379 9.32 -8.16 25.40
CA ASP A 379 9.63 -7.21 24.31
C ASP A 379 10.51 -7.75 23.16
N GLN A 380 10.54 -9.07 22.95
CA GLN A 380 11.20 -9.71 21.80
C GLN A 380 10.31 -9.67 20.55
N ARG A 381 9.88 -8.45 20.15
CA ARG A 381 8.87 -8.19 19.13
C ARG A 381 9.17 -8.82 17.77
N ASP A 382 10.44 -8.77 17.36
CA ASP A 382 10.93 -9.34 16.11
C ASP A 382 10.72 -10.86 16.01
N GLU A 383 10.98 -11.56 17.11
CA GLU A 383 10.78 -13.00 17.19
C GLU A 383 9.31 -13.35 17.36
N ALA A 384 8.56 -12.55 18.14
CA ALA A 384 7.12 -12.69 18.25
C ALA A 384 6.44 -12.59 16.88
N GLU A 385 6.79 -11.58 16.07
CA GLU A 385 6.24 -11.43 14.72
C GLU A 385 6.52 -12.67 13.85
N ARG A 386 7.72 -13.25 13.98
CA ARG A 386 8.09 -14.47 13.24
C ARG A 386 7.27 -15.68 13.68
N GLU A 387 6.99 -15.85 14.97
CA GLU A 387 6.08 -16.88 15.48
C GLU A 387 4.64 -16.65 14.99
N LEU A 388 4.14 -15.42 15.02
CA LEU A 388 2.79 -15.08 14.53
C LEU A 388 2.62 -15.40 13.04
N ARG A 389 3.64 -15.16 12.22
CA ARG A 389 3.63 -15.56 10.79
C ARG A 389 3.61 -17.07 10.58
N LYS A 390 4.13 -17.87 11.52
CA LYS A 390 3.99 -19.33 11.53
C LYS A 390 2.56 -19.73 11.94
N ALA A 391 2.04 -19.17 13.03
CA ALA A 391 0.69 -19.43 13.53
C ALA A 391 -0.38 -19.11 12.47
N ALA A 392 -0.29 -17.94 11.83
CA ALA A 392 -1.25 -17.50 10.81
C ALA A 392 -1.26 -18.38 9.54
N ALA A 393 -0.18 -19.13 9.29
CA ALA A 393 -0.11 -20.06 8.17
C ALA A 393 -0.88 -21.38 8.42
N SER A 394 -1.46 -21.55 9.61
CA SER A 394 -2.34 -22.66 9.95
C SER A 394 -3.60 -22.70 9.07
N ASP A 395 -4.14 -23.91 8.91
CA ASP A 395 -5.45 -24.13 8.25
C ASP A 395 -6.63 -23.85 9.19
N ASP A 396 -6.38 -23.67 10.48
CA ASP A 396 -7.36 -23.22 11.47
C ASP A 396 -7.68 -21.72 11.28
N ASP A 397 -8.86 -21.42 10.76
CA ASP A 397 -9.30 -20.05 10.51
C ASP A 397 -9.50 -19.24 11.80
N ALA A 398 -9.99 -19.88 12.87
CA ALA A 398 -10.19 -19.22 14.16
C ALA A 398 -8.84 -18.82 14.78
N LEU A 399 -7.82 -19.68 14.69
CA LEU A 399 -6.46 -19.31 15.10
C LEU A 399 -5.93 -18.14 14.25
N ARG A 400 -6.13 -18.16 12.93
CA ARG A 400 -5.66 -17.10 12.04
C ARG A 400 -6.28 -15.75 12.38
N ARG A 401 -7.59 -15.71 12.69
CA ARG A 401 -8.27 -14.50 13.15
C ARG A 401 -7.77 -14.04 14.52
N ALA A 402 -7.54 -14.97 15.45
CA ALA A 402 -6.95 -14.64 16.74
C ALA A 402 -5.55 -14.01 16.58
N VAL A 403 -4.72 -14.55 15.67
CA VAL A 403 -3.42 -13.95 15.33
C VAL A 403 -3.59 -12.56 14.74
N LEU A 404 -4.55 -12.34 13.82
CA LEU A 404 -4.83 -11.02 13.27
C LEU A 404 -5.20 -10.00 14.38
N SER A 405 -6.09 -10.37 15.29
CA SER A 405 -6.47 -9.54 16.44
C SER A 405 -5.30 -9.20 17.35
N LEU A 406 -4.44 -10.19 17.65
CA LEU A 406 -3.22 -9.97 18.42
C LEU A 406 -2.26 -9.03 17.69
N THR A 407 -2.13 -9.13 16.36
CA THR A 407 -1.23 -8.24 15.62
C THR A 407 -1.67 -6.79 15.62
N ASP A 408 -2.98 -6.55 15.59
CA ASP A 408 -3.55 -5.20 15.71
C ASP A 408 -3.37 -4.66 17.13
N THR A 409 -3.77 -5.45 18.15
CA THR A 409 -3.65 -5.09 19.58
C THR A 409 -2.20 -4.83 19.99
N ALA A 410 -1.26 -5.63 19.48
CA ALA A 410 0.17 -5.48 19.75
C ALA A 410 0.85 -4.47 18.82
N ASN A 411 0.13 -3.73 17.97
CA ASN A 411 0.66 -2.70 17.07
C ASN A 411 1.68 -3.19 16.01
N PHE A 412 1.52 -4.43 15.52
CA PHE A 412 2.30 -4.94 14.39
C PHE A 412 1.66 -4.54 13.04
N ALA A 413 1.53 -3.24 12.78
CA ALA A 413 0.79 -2.72 11.62
C ALA A 413 1.18 -3.36 10.26
N SER A 414 2.48 -3.56 9.99
CA SER A 414 2.92 -4.23 8.75
C SER A 414 2.47 -5.70 8.68
N LEU A 415 2.45 -6.41 9.82
CA LEU A 415 1.95 -7.77 9.89
C LEU A 415 0.42 -7.81 9.79
N THR A 416 -0.31 -6.92 10.49
CA THR A 416 -1.76 -6.80 10.41
C THR A 416 -2.22 -6.66 8.96
N MET A 417 -1.63 -5.73 8.20
CA MET A 417 -1.91 -5.53 6.78
C MET A 417 -1.59 -6.77 5.94
N ARG A 418 -0.49 -7.45 6.25
CA ARG A 418 -0.11 -8.68 5.57
C ARG A 418 -1.07 -9.82 5.81
N LEU A 419 -1.54 -9.99 7.05
CA LEU A 419 -2.50 -11.02 7.40
C LEU A 419 -3.87 -10.73 6.80
N GLY A 420 -4.33 -9.47 6.81
CA GLY A 420 -5.55 -9.07 6.10
C GLY A 420 -5.49 -9.43 4.61
N SER A 421 -4.39 -9.10 3.93
CA SER A 421 -4.19 -9.46 2.53
C SER A 421 -4.08 -10.97 2.30
N TYR A 422 -3.46 -11.70 3.21
CA TYR A 422 -3.36 -13.15 3.16
C TYR A 422 -4.73 -13.81 3.32
N ILE A 423 -5.56 -13.36 4.26
CA ILE A 423 -6.93 -13.84 4.47
C ILE A 423 -7.78 -13.57 3.24
N ALA A 424 -7.73 -12.36 2.70
CA ALA A 424 -8.48 -12.01 1.49
C ALA A 424 -8.09 -12.86 0.28
N GLN A 425 -6.81 -13.21 0.12
CA GLN A 425 -6.37 -14.12 -0.95
C GLN A 425 -6.78 -15.57 -0.71
N LYS A 426 -6.80 -16.02 0.56
CA LYS A 426 -7.08 -17.41 0.92
C LYS A 426 -8.58 -17.72 0.95
N THR A 427 -9.41 -16.75 1.35
CA THR A 427 -10.84 -16.95 1.65
C THR A 427 -11.77 -16.13 0.77
N GLY A 428 -11.28 -15.06 0.14
CA GLY A 428 -12.11 -14.06 -0.55
C GLY A 428 -12.70 -12.98 0.36
N GLU A 429 -12.61 -13.14 1.69
CA GLU A 429 -13.10 -12.16 2.66
C GLU A 429 -12.13 -10.98 2.81
N VAL A 430 -12.65 -9.77 2.62
CA VAL A 430 -11.87 -8.54 2.79
C VAL A 430 -12.17 -7.92 4.14
N ILE A 431 -11.19 -8.01 5.05
CA ILE A 431 -11.24 -7.33 6.35
C ILE A 431 -10.57 -5.96 6.19
N VAL A 432 -11.37 -4.93 5.91
CA VAL A 432 -10.84 -3.60 5.51
C VAL A 432 -10.00 -2.98 6.64
N ASN A 433 -10.43 -3.11 7.89
CA ASN A 433 -9.69 -2.61 9.06
C ASN A 433 -8.25 -3.16 9.12
N ALA A 434 -8.06 -4.43 8.75
CA ALA A 434 -6.74 -5.05 8.73
C ALA A 434 -5.85 -4.48 7.62
N LEU A 435 -6.43 -4.09 6.48
CA LEU A 435 -5.70 -3.57 5.31
C LEU A 435 -5.24 -2.11 5.45
N TYR A 436 -5.79 -1.39 6.42
CA TYR A 436 -5.54 0.03 6.67
C TYR A 436 -5.22 0.30 8.15
N PRO A 437 -4.28 -0.42 8.81
CA PRO A 437 -4.02 -0.34 10.26
C PRO A 437 -3.67 1.09 10.72
N VAL A 438 -3.90 1.36 12.01
CA VAL A 438 -3.67 2.67 12.66
C VAL A 438 -2.74 2.48 13.87
N PRO A 439 -1.43 2.24 13.65
CA PRO A 439 -0.45 2.19 14.74
C PRO A 439 -0.37 3.51 15.52
N PRO A 440 -0.02 3.50 16.82
CA PRO A 440 -0.06 4.68 17.68
C PRO A 440 1.12 5.65 17.47
N TRP A 441 1.92 5.50 16.40
CA TRP A 441 3.05 6.38 16.13
C TRP A 441 2.58 7.78 15.77
N ALA A 442 3.22 8.79 16.35
CA ALA A 442 2.97 10.19 16.04
C ALA A 442 4.29 10.93 15.78
N PRO A 443 4.28 12.01 14.97
CA PRO A 443 5.42 12.90 14.90
C PRO A 443 5.74 13.55 16.26
N GLU A 444 6.98 13.94 16.47
CA GLU A 444 7.39 14.80 17.59
C GLU A 444 6.62 16.12 17.53
N GLY A 445 5.89 16.44 18.60
CA GLY A 445 5.02 17.63 18.65
C GLY A 445 3.64 17.43 18.02
N GLY A 446 3.32 16.23 17.54
CA GLY A 446 2.02 15.90 16.95
C GLY A 446 1.93 16.17 15.45
N TYR A 447 0.74 15.96 14.90
CA TYR A 447 0.44 16.13 13.49
C TYR A 447 0.25 17.61 13.14
N GLU A 448 1.07 18.13 12.22
CA GLU A 448 0.89 19.43 11.56
C GLU A 448 0.23 19.24 10.18
N VAL A 449 0.46 18.08 9.55
CA VAL A 449 -0.23 17.61 8.34
C VAL A 449 -1.33 16.62 8.74
N ASP A 450 -2.49 16.71 8.09
CA ASP A 450 -3.62 15.77 8.22
C ASP A 450 -3.14 14.31 8.30
N ARG A 451 -3.49 13.63 9.41
CA ARG A 451 -2.99 12.29 9.70
C ARG A 451 -3.35 11.34 8.57
N ALA A 452 -4.54 11.45 7.97
CA ALA A 452 -4.95 10.58 6.86
C ALA A 452 -3.95 10.60 5.70
N LEU A 453 -3.37 11.77 5.41
CA LEU A 453 -2.36 11.92 4.37
C LEU A 453 -1.05 11.23 4.76
N ILE A 454 -0.60 11.42 6.00
CA ILE A 454 0.62 10.77 6.52
C ILE A 454 0.47 9.24 6.50
N TYR A 455 -0.67 8.71 6.95
CA TYR A 455 -0.97 7.27 6.89
C TYR A 455 -1.01 6.74 5.45
N ALA A 456 -1.58 7.50 4.52
CA ALA A 456 -1.60 7.13 3.11
C ALA A 456 -0.19 7.00 2.51
N PHE A 457 0.71 7.93 2.84
CA PHE A 457 2.13 7.86 2.46
C PHE A 457 2.83 6.68 3.14
N MET A 458 2.70 6.51 4.46
CA MET A 458 3.30 5.39 5.19
C MET A 458 2.93 4.03 4.59
N ARG A 459 1.63 3.84 4.29
CA ARG A 459 1.11 2.62 3.69
C ARG A 459 1.78 2.34 2.35
N GLN A 460 1.91 3.35 1.49
CA GLN A 460 2.46 3.19 0.15
C GLN A 460 3.99 3.08 0.13
N GLU A 461 4.69 3.78 1.01
CA GLU A 461 6.14 3.87 1.03
C GLU A 461 6.80 2.67 1.71
N SER A 462 6.30 2.26 2.87
CA SER A 462 6.91 1.20 3.68
C SER A 462 6.00 0.03 3.99
N GLY A 463 4.69 0.17 3.77
CA GLY A 463 3.71 -0.78 4.28
C GLY A 463 3.83 -0.94 5.80
N PHE A 464 4.03 0.18 6.50
CA PHE A 464 4.23 0.28 7.96
C PHE A 464 5.46 -0.47 8.51
N ASN A 465 6.43 -0.79 7.66
CA ASN A 465 7.69 -1.38 8.12
C ASN A 465 8.66 -0.27 8.55
N THR A 466 8.87 -0.14 9.86
CA THR A 466 9.78 0.85 10.47
C THR A 466 11.22 0.67 10.03
N ASP A 467 11.64 -0.55 9.70
CA ASP A 467 13.00 -0.88 9.24
C ASP A 467 13.14 -0.88 7.71
N ALA A 468 12.12 -0.39 6.98
CA ALA A 468 12.13 -0.39 5.53
C ALA A 468 13.34 0.38 4.96
N ARG A 469 14.07 -0.27 4.06
CA ARG A 469 15.17 0.35 3.31
C ARG A 469 15.09 0.03 1.82
N SER A 470 14.93 1.07 1.00
CA SER A 470 14.95 0.90 -0.45
C SER A 470 16.36 0.60 -0.99
N HIS A 471 16.42 0.11 -2.23
CA HIS A 471 17.68 -0.11 -2.94
C HIS A 471 18.48 1.21 -3.13
N ALA A 472 17.79 2.33 -3.36
CA ALA A 472 18.37 3.66 -3.46
C ALA A 472 18.81 4.21 -2.08
N GLY A 473 18.37 3.59 -0.99
CA GLY A 473 18.75 3.94 0.37
C GLY A 473 17.79 4.89 1.06
N ALA A 474 16.53 4.97 0.64
CA ALA A 474 15.45 5.56 1.44
C ALA A 474 15.21 4.73 2.71
N ARG A 475 14.73 5.36 3.80
CA ARG A 475 14.62 4.73 5.13
C ARG A 475 13.32 5.08 5.86
N GLY A 476 12.86 4.12 6.66
CA GLY A 476 11.76 4.29 7.61
C GLY A 476 10.39 4.36 6.96
N LEU A 477 9.41 4.75 7.77
CA LEU A 477 7.99 4.71 7.44
C LEU A 477 7.61 5.51 6.19
N MET A 478 8.18 6.70 6.03
CA MET A 478 7.93 7.61 4.91
C MET A 478 9.02 7.53 3.83
N GLN A 479 9.91 6.54 3.89
CA GLN A 479 11.00 6.32 2.91
C GLN A 479 11.79 7.59 2.57
N LEU A 480 12.29 8.29 3.59
CA LEU A 480 13.08 9.49 3.37
C LEU A 480 14.50 9.14 2.93
N MET A 481 14.96 9.81 1.86
CA MET A 481 16.38 9.79 1.49
C MET A 481 17.18 10.55 2.56
N PRO A 482 18.36 10.07 3.00
CA PRO A 482 19.15 10.79 4.01
C PRO A 482 19.52 12.22 3.62
N ALA A 483 19.70 12.48 2.32
CA ALA A 483 19.96 13.83 1.83
C ALA A 483 18.75 14.75 2.04
N THR A 484 17.55 14.28 1.68
CA THR A 484 16.27 14.99 1.89
C THR A 484 16.01 15.20 3.38
N ALA A 485 16.13 14.15 4.19
CA ALA A 485 16.00 14.24 5.64
C ALA A 485 17.00 15.25 6.25
N SER A 486 18.23 15.31 5.72
CA SER A 486 19.22 16.28 6.21
C SER A 486 18.89 17.72 5.85
N TYR A 487 18.37 17.92 4.65
CA TYR A 487 17.94 19.23 4.18
C TYR A 487 16.73 19.75 4.99
N ILE A 488 15.69 18.92 5.13
CA ILE A 488 14.45 19.28 5.83
C ILE A 488 14.65 19.39 7.35
N GLY A 489 15.45 18.48 7.94
CA GLY A 489 15.69 18.44 9.38
C GLY A 489 16.83 19.33 9.88
N ASN A 490 17.50 20.08 8.98
CA ASN A 490 18.72 20.84 9.28
C ASN A 490 19.75 20.04 10.11
N THR A 491 19.84 18.74 9.87
CA THR A 491 20.62 17.78 10.67
C THR A 491 21.34 16.82 9.74
N ARG A 492 22.64 16.60 9.94
CA ARG A 492 23.43 15.76 9.02
C ARG A 492 23.23 14.26 9.27
N TYR A 493 22.33 13.61 8.55
CA TYR A 493 22.11 12.16 8.60
C TYR A 493 23.15 11.37 7.76
N ARG A 494 24.34 11.16 8.32
CA ARG A 494 25.43 10.36 7.71
C ARG A 494 26.00 9.34 8.70
N GLY A 495 26.71 8.32 8.18
CA GLY A 495 27.31 7.28 9.02
C GLY A 495 26.27 6.57 9.89
N ALA A 496 26.58 6.38 11.17
CA ALA A 496 25.70 5.76 12.15
C ALA A 496 24.38 6.53 12.37
N LYS A 497 24.38 7.86 12.24
CA LYS A 497 23.20 8.71 12.42
C LYS A 497 22.05 8.40 11.45
N ARG A 498 22.32 7.70 10.34
CA ARG A 498 21.26 7.21 9.43
C ARG A 498 20.29 6.22 10.10
N ALA A 499 20.69 5.59 11.20
CA ALA A 499 19.84 4.66 11.94
C ALA A 499 18.67 5.38 12.64
N GLU A 500 18.82 6.65 13.00
CA GLU A 500 17.73 7.47 13.59
C GLU A 500 16.53 7.60 12.63
N LEU A 501 16.75 7.47 11.32
CA LEU A 501 15.66 7.50 10.33
C LEU A 501 14.75 6.27 10.37
N TYR A 502 15.08 5.24 11.14
CA TYR A 502 14.18 4.10 11.40
C TYR A 502 13.30 4.32 12.64
N GLN A 503 13.58 5.34 13.46
CA GLN A 503 12.72 5.71 14.59
C GLN A 503 11.44 6.36 14.04
N PRO A 504 10.25 5.81 14.34
CA PRO A 504 8.98 6.29 13.80
C PRO A 504 8.77 7.79 14.01
N GLU A 505 8.96 8.28 15.22
CA GLU A 505 8.67 9.66 15.64
C GLU A 505 9.52 10.66 14.82
N ILE A 506 10.83 10.40 14.71
CA ILE A 506 11.76 11.21 13.90
C ILE A 506 11.39 11.14 12.42
N ASN A 507 11.11 9.95 11.90
CA ASN A 507 10.82 9.76 10.48
C ASN A 507 9.53 10.48 10.06
N LEU A 508 8.48 10.40 10.90
CA LEU A 508 7.21 11.08 10.68
C LEU A 508 7.34 12.60 10.80
N SER A 509 8.12 13.09 11.77
CA SER A 509 8.39 14.53 11.93
C SER A 509 9.09 15.13 10.72
N LEU A 510 10.08 14.43 10.18
CA LEU A 510 10.78 14.86 8.98
C LEU A 510 9.92 14.71 7.73
N GLY A 511 9.08 13.67 7.69
CA GLY A 511 8.21 13.39 6.57
C GLY A 511 7.07 14.39 6.42
N GLN A 512 6.42 14.79 7.52
CA GLN A 512 5.40 15.86 7.47
C GLN A 512 6.01 17.20 7.03
N LYS A 513 7.18 17.58 7.57
CA LYS A 513 7.91 18.77 7.12
C LYS A 513 8.26 18.73 5.64
N TYR A 514 8.57 17.55 5.11
CA TYR A 514 8.83 17.39 3.68
C TYR A 514 7.55 17.52 2.85
N VAL A 515 6.41 17.00 3.33
CA VAL A 515 5.09 17.20 2.70
C VAL A 515 4.74 18.68 2.65
N ASP A 516 4.86 19.40 3.76
CA ASP A 516 4.61 20.85 3.81
C ASP A 516 5.52 21.62 2.86
N HIS A 517 6.82 21.32 2.89
CA HIS A 517 7.77 21.92 1.97
C HIS A 517 7.39 21.74 0.50
N LEU A 518 6.86 20.56 0.14
CA LEU A 518 6.40 20.27 -1.23
C LEU A 518 5.10 20.98 -1.57
N LEU A 519 4.14 21.09 -0.65
CA LEU A 519 2.88 21.81 -0.86
C LEU A 519 3.11 23.29 -1.21
N GLU A 520 4.15 23.89 -0.64
CA GLU A 520 4.59 25.27 -0.88
C GLU A 520 5.43 25.46 -2.16
N GLN A 521 5.90 24.38 -2.81
CA GLN A 521 6.70 24.52 -4.02
C GLN A 521 5.88 25.03 -5.20
N ASN A 522 6.46 25.96 -5.96
CA ASN A 522 5.92 26.42 -7.24
C ASN A 522 5.61 25.23 -8.17
N GLY A 523 4.39 25.17 -8.68
CA GLY A 523 3.89 24.10 -9.54
C GLY A 523 3.20 22.96 -8.77
N VAL A 524 3.38 22.86 -7.46
CA VAL A 524 2.46 22.08 -6.61
C VAL A 524 1.28 22.95 -6.21
N ASP A 525 1.54 24.15 -5.69
CA ASP A 525 0.56 25.19 -5.40
C ASP A 525 -0.66 24.64 -4.62
N ASN A 526 -0.38 23.89 -3.55
CA ASN A 526 -1.36 23.19 -2.72
C ASN A 526 -2.21 22.11 -3.45
N GLY A 527 -1.82 21.65 -4.64
CA GLY A 527 -2.49 20.60 -5.39
C GLY A 527 -2.13 19.19 -4.92
N VAL A 528 -3.13 18.36 -4.61
CA VAL A 528 -2.92 17.02 -4.01
C VAL A 528 -2.23 16.06 -4.99
N LEU A 529 -2.64 16.08 -6.26
CA LEU A 529 -2.05 15.21 -7.30
C LEU A 529 -0.60 15.59 -7.57
N GLN A 530 -0.34 16.90 -7.59
CA GLN A 530 0.97 17.48 -7.79
C GLN A 530 1.90 17.12 -6.63
N LEU A 531 1.43 17.21 -5.38
CA LEU A 531 2.17 16.79 -4.19
C LEU A 531 2.64 15.34 -4.33
N MET A 532 1.72 14.41 -4.64
CA MET A 532 2.06 12.98 -4.76
C MET A 532 3.04 12.71 -5.90
N ALA A 533 2.85 13.39 -7.03
CA ALA A 533 3.76 13.30 -8.17
C ALA A 533 5.15 13.88 -7.85
N ALA A 534 5.23 14.98 -7.10
CA ALA A 534 6.48 15.60 -6.67
C ALA A 534 7.20 14.77 -5.59
N TYR A 535 6.46 14.15 -4.67
CA TYR A 535 7.03 13.31 -3.61
C TYR A 535 7.80 12.13 -4.20
N ASN A 536 7.15 11.36 -5.10
CA ASN A 536 7.75 10.17 -5.71
C ASN A 536 8.64 10.50 -6.93
N GLY A 537 8.14 11.35 -7.83
CA GLY A 537 8.83 11.69 -9.08
C GLY A 537 9.86 12.81 -8.95
N GLY A 538 9.80 13.61 -7.90
CA GLY A 538 10.61 14.82 -7.72
C GLY A 538 10.02 16.05 -8.43
N ILE A 539 10.17 17.21 -7.80
CA ILE A 539 9.62 18.50 -8.28
C ILE A 539 10.06 18.86 -9.71
N GLY A 540 11.31 18.56 -10.07
CA GLY A 540 11.83 18.84 -11.42
C GLY A 540 11.17 17.98 -12.51
N ASN A 541 10.74 16.76 -12.20
CA ASN A 541 9.98 15.92 -13.12
C ASN A 541 8.54 16.43 -13.26
N LEU A 542 7.90 16.79 -12.14
CA LEU A 542 6.56 17.37 -12.15
C LEU A 542 6.48 18.59 -13.09
N GLY A 543 7.42 19.54 -12.96
CA GLY A 543 7.44 20.72 -13.82
C GLY A 543 7.59 20.38 -15.31
N ARG A 544 8.35 19.33 -15.66
CA ARG A 544 8.44 18.84 -17.05
C ARG A 544 7.11 18.26 -17.54
N TRP A 545 6.43 17.48 -16.71
CA TRP A 545 5.15 16.85 -17.06
C TRP A 545 4.04 17.88 -17.22
N GLN A 546 3.95 18.84 -16.30
CA GLN A 546 3.00 19.95 -16.40
C GLN A 546 3.25 20.78 -17.66
N LYS A 547 4.52 21.08 -17.99
CA LYS A 547 4.84 21.79 -19.23
C LYS A 547 4.41 21.03 -20.49
N ALA A 548 4.56 19.70 -20.49
CA ALA A 548 4.15 18.86 -21.61
C ALA A 548 2.61 18.75 -21.77
N LEU A 549 1.86 19.10 -20.72
CA LEU A 549 0.41 19.02 -20.63
C LEU A 549 -0.21 20.40 -20.35
N LYS A 550 0.45 21.49 -20.77
CA LYS A 550 0.11 22.87 -20.35
C LYS A 550 -1.32 23.30 -20.62
N ASP A 551 -1.96 22.73 -21.64
CA ASP A 551 -3.35 23.05 -22.03
C ASP A 551 -4.37 22.07 -21.42
N ASN A 552 -3.92 21.17 -20.53
CA ASN A 552 -4.78 20.15 -19.95
C ASN A 552 -5.57 20.68 -18.75
N VAL A 553 -6.89 20.65 -18.87
CA VAL A 553 -7.82 20.99 -17.79
C VAL A 553 -8.31 19.76 -17.01
N ASP A 554 -8.08 18.55 -17.51
CA ASP A 554 -8.56 17.30 -16.90
C ASP A 554 -7.51 16.70 -15.94
N PRO A 555 -7.77 16.68 -14.62
CA PRO A 555 -6.82 16.16 -13.63
C PRO A 555 -6.58 14.65 -13.77
N LEU A 556 -7.58 13.86 -14.16
CA LEU A 556 -7.42 12.42 -14.35
C LEU A 556 -6.56 12.13 -15.57
N TYR A 557 -6.80 12.86 -16.65
CA TYR A 557 -5.94 12.77 -17.84
C TYR A 557 -4.50 13.18 -17.54
N PHE A 558 -4.26 14.12 -16.63
CA PHE A 558 -2.92 14.47 -16.17
C PHE A 558 -2.22 13.27 -15.51
N ILE A 559 -2.87 12.62 -14.54
CA ILE A 559 -2.34 11.42 -13.85
C ILE A 559 -1.96 10.37 -14.90
N GLU A 560 -2.88 10.09 -15.82
CA GLU A 560 -2.69 9.05 -16.83
C GLU A 560 -1.62 9.36 -17.88
N SER A 561 -1.30 10.65 -18.01
CA SER A 561 -0.27 11.14 -18.91
C SER A 561 1.13 11.18 -18.29
N ILE A 562 1.28 10.95 -16.97
CA ILE A 562 2.60 10.92 -16.29
C ILE A 562 3.46 9.81 -16.90
N PRO A 563 4.60 10.09 -17.58
CA PRO A 563 5.39 9.06 -18.26
C PRO A 563 5.98 7.98 -17.33
N SER A 564 6.24 8.35 -16.07
CA SER A 564 6.68 7.41 -15.04
C SER A 564 5.52 6.54 -14.59
N ARG A 565 5.50 5.27 -15.00
CA ARG A 565 4.49 4.29 -14.54
C ARG A 565 4.51 4.15 -13.02
N GLU A 566 5.70 4.16 -12.41
CA GLU A 566 5.84 4.08 -10.96
C GLU A 566 5.15 5.26 -10.28
N THR A 567 5.43 6.49 -10.72
CA THR A 567 4.85 7.70 -10.14
C THR A 567 3.35 7.78 -10.36
N ARG A 568 2.85 7.33 -11.50
CA ARG A 568 1.40 7.27 -11.74
C ARG A 568 0.70 6.33 -10.76
N LEU A 569 1.18 5.08 -10.68
CA LEU A 569 0.62 4.10 -9.75
C LEU A 569 0.74 4.58 -8.30
N PHE A 570 1.82 5.29 -7.99
CA PHE A 570 2.01 5.93 -6.69
C PHE A 570 0.92 6.97 -6.43
N VAL A 571 0.68 7.91 -7.34
CA VAL A 571 -0.37 8.93 -7.18
C VAL A 571 -1.74 8.28 -6.98
N GLU A 572 -2.14 7.35 -7.85
CA GLU A 572 -3.43 6.65 -7.73
C GLU A 572 -3.57 5.92 -6.39
N ARG A 573 -2.51 5.21 -5.95
CA ARG A 573 -2.54 4.43 -4.70
C ARG A 573 -2.52 5.31 -3.47
N VAL A 574 -1.72 6.38 -3.42
CA VAL A 574 -1.73 7.30 -2.28
C VAL A 574 -3.05 8.05 -2.21
N MET A 575 -3.64 8.48 -3.34
CA MET A 575 -4.99 9.06 -3.36
C MET A 575 -6.04 8.09 -2.81
N ALA A 576 -6.06 6.86 -3.30
CA ALA A 576 -6.99 5.85 -2.80
C ALA A 576 -6.78 5.58 -1.31
N ASN A 577 -5.52 5.45 -0.86
CA ASN A 577 -5.22 5.28 0.56
C ASN A 577 -5.67 6.48 1.39
N PHE A 578 -5.49 7.70 0.88
CA PHE A 578 -5.86 8.92 1.58
C PHE A 578 -7.36 8.99 1.82
N TRP A 579 -8.17 8.66 0.82
CA TRP A 579 -9.62 8.60 0.96
C TRP A 579 -10.08 7.47 1.88
N MET A 580 -9.43 6.30 1.82
CA MET A 580 -9.72 5.19 2.72
C MET A 580 -9.39 5.56 4.18
N TYR A 581 -8.28 6.25 4.44
CA TYR A 581 -7.95 6.72 5.78
C TYR A 581 -8.87 7.85 6.25
N ARG A 582 -9.31 8.75 5.36
CA ARG A 582 -10.34 9.74 5.69
C ARG A 582 -11.63 9.08 6.12
N SER A 583 -12.11 8.10 5.35
CA SER A 583 -13.27 7.28 5.73
C SER A 583 -13.05 6.58 7.09
N ARG A 584 -11.88 5.97 7.30
CA ARG A 584 -11.54 5.30 8.58
C ARG A 584 -11.57 6.26 9.78
N PHE A 585 -11.18 7.51 9.57
CA PHE A 585 -11.15 8.53 10.61
C PHE A 585 -12.42 9.38 10.68
N GLY A 586 -13.47 9.06 9.91
CA GLY A 586 -14.70 9.86 9.86
C GLY A 586 -14.50 11.28 9.32
N GLN A 587 -13.45 11.51 8.54
CA GLN A 587 -13.11 12.80 7.95
C GLN A 587 -13.78 12.98 6.57
N GLU A 588 -14.11 14.22 6.22
CA GLU A 588 -14.59 14.53 4.88
C GLU A 588 -13.50 14.33 3.81
N ALA A 589 -13.91 14.06 2.57
CA ALA A 589 -13.02 13.84 1.44
C ALA A 589 -13.12 14.90 0.31
N PRO A 590 -12.92 16.22 0.56
CA PRO A 590 -12.98 17.26 -0.48
C PRO A 590 -12.19 16.97 -1.76
N SER A 591 -11.04 16.31 -1.68
CA SER A 591 -10.24 15.96 -2.86
C SER A 591 -10.89 14.86 -3.72
N LEU A 592 -11.67 13.96 -3.11
CA LEU A 592 -12.48 12.96 -3.81
C LEU A 592 -13.68 13.63 -4.50
N ASP A 593 -14.35 14.56 -3.80
CA ASP A 593 -15.47 15.34 -4.35
C ASP A 593 -15.06 16.13 -5.59
N LEU A 594 -13.96 16.89 -5.47
CA LEU A 594 -13.42 17.68 -6.57
C LEU A 594 -13.06 16.80 -7.76
N LEU A 595 -12.38 15.67 -7.55
CA LEU A 595 -12.00 14.77 -8.64
C LEU A 595 -13.18 14.05 -9.29
N ALA A 596 -14.17 13.62 -8.50
CA ALA A 596 -15.40 13.02 -9.03
C ALA A 596 -16.17 14.04 -9.90
N ALA A 597 -16.14 15.32 -9.53
CA ALA A 597 -16.68 16.44 -10.31
C ALA A 597 -15.77 16.89 -11.48
N GLY A 598 -14.61 16.24 -11.70
CA GLY A 598 -13.67 16.57 -12.77
C GLY A 598 -12.84 17.84 -12.54
N SER A 599 -12.76 18.33 -11.30
CA SER A 599 -12.00 19.51 -10.88
C SER A 599 -10.66 19.13 -10.27
N TRP A 600 -9.69 20.05 -10.35
CA TRP A 600 -8.38 19.87 -9.74
C TRP A 600 -8.48 19.88 -8.21
N PRO A 601 -8.01 18.83 -7.50
CA PRO A 601 -8.12 18.76 -6.05
C PRO A 601 -7.01 19.56 -5.37
N THR A 602 -7.41 20.45 -4.47
CA THR A 602 -6.50 21.12 -3.53
C THR A 602 -6.46 20.38 -2.21
N TYR A 603 -5.32 20.42 -1.53
CA TYR A 603 -5.19 19.86 -0.20
C TYR A 603 -5.95 20.74 0.81
N GLN A 604 -6.81 20.09 1.60
CA GLN A 604 -7.60 20.70 2.67
C GLN A 604 -7.49 19.79 3.90
N PRO A 605 -6.72 20.18 4.93
CA PRO A 605 -6.58 19.35 6.13
C PRO A 605 -7.92 19.21 6.86
N GLN A 606 -8.15 18.04 7.47
CA GLN A 606 -9.36 17.74 8.25
C GLN A 606 -9.08 17.60 9.75
N ASP A 607 -7.84 17.26 10.12
CA ASP A 607 -7.40 17.38 11.49
C ASP A 607 -7.23 18.85 11.85
N SER A 608 -7.73 19.25 13.02
CA SER A 608 -7.45 20.56 13.58
C SER A 608 -5.95 20.65 13.82
N ALA A 609 -5.25 21.59 13.16
CA ALA A 609 -3.90 21.94 13.56
C ALA A 609 -3.93 22.26 15.06
N PRO A 610 -2.98 21.78 15.89
CA PRO A 610 -2.88 22.26 17.25
C PRO A 610 -2.87 23.78 17.17
N GLN A 611 -3.83 24.43 17.84
CA GLN A 611 -3.86 25.87 17.91
C GLN A 611 -2.45 26.29 18.34
N ARG A 612 -1.71 26.99 17.46
CA ARG A 612 -0.50 27.71 17.86
C ARG A 612 -0.97 28.80 18.80
N GLY A 613 -1.24 28.40 20.04
CA GLY A 613 -1.52 29.28 21.15
C GLY A 613 -0.29 30.13 21.32
N LEU A 614 -0.46 31.41 21.02
CA LEU A 614 0.22 32.56 21.61
C LEU A 614 1.49 32.19 22.36
N THR A 615 2.62 32.51 21.73
CA THR A 615 3.91 32.69 22.40
C THR A 615 3.69 33.44 23.72
N ALA A 616 3.71 32.70 24.84
CA ALA A 616 3.97 33.30 26.13
C ALA A 616 5.48 33.50 26.19
N GLU A 617 5.91 34.75 26.00
CA GLU A 617 7.19 35.22 26.51
C GLU A 617 7.35 34.76 27.97
N ARG A 618 8.45 34.08 28.27
CA ARG A 618 9.34 34.37 29.40
C ARG A 618 10.64 33.59 29.31
#